data_AF-A0A2V8GW88-F1
#
_entry.id   AF-A0A2V8GW88-F1
#
_cell.length_a   1.000
_cell.length_b   1.000
_cell.length_c   1.000
_cell.angle_alpha   90.00
_cell.angle_beta   90.00
_cell.angle_gamma   90.00
#
_symmetry.space_group_name_H-M   'P 1'
#
loop_
_entity.id
_entity.type
_entity.pdbx_description
1 polymer ?
#
loop_
_entity_poly.entity_id
_entity_poly.type
_entity_poly.pdbx_seq_one_letter_code
_entity_poly.pdbx_strand_id
1 'polypeptide(L)'
;MNISEVFIRRPVATTLLMVAIALFGAIAYRTLGVSDLPTVDFPTIFVSASLPGASPETMSSAVATPLERQFSTIAGLDSITSTNAIGSTQITLQFNLSRDLDGAALDVQTAITQAASLLPAGMPTPPTFRKVNPADQPILFLSLESDTVPLWILDEYAETTIAQRVSTVPGVAQVQVQGAQKYAVRVHLDPQKLAAKQIGMNEVEAALRNWNVNMPTGTMYGPDRSLTLLADGQLTNAADFRKLVVVDRGGSSVRLEDLGSVVDSVEDDKTASWSESADFVRRSIILGVQRQPGANTVEVAEAVKKLLPVFRQQIPPSIRMAVLVDRSLSIRNSFNDVQFTMVLSLALVVMVIFIFLRNLRATAIPSLALPFSVVGTFSVMAIMGYTLDNLSLMALVLSIGFVVDDAIVMLENIVRHHEMGEAPVEAAVRGSGQIAFTIVSMTLSLAAVFIPVLFMGGILGRLFREFAITITAAILISGVVSLTLTPMLCSRFLKSATHRANPGRLLRATEWIFDGMLDIYDHTLQWVLRHRPLTLALSILILIATGYMFVRIPKGFLPDSDNDQIMIQTEAEQGISYQEISRYQQM
;
A
#
# COMPACT_ATOMS: atom_id res chain seq x y z
N MET A 1 -14.72 -36.80 -28.04
CA MET A 1 -14.06 -37.10 -26.75
C MET A 1 -14.69 -36.23 -25.69
N ASN A 2 -15.44 -36.80 -24.75
CA ASN A 2 -16.09 -36.05 -23.68
C ASN A 2 -15.17 -35.99 -22.46
N ILE A 3 -14.51 -34.84 -22.24
CA ILE A 3 -13.57 -34.64 -21.12
C ILE A 3 -14.27 -34.88 -19.78
N SER A 4 -15.53 -34.46 -19.68
CA SER A 4 -16.34 -34.59 -18.46
C SER A 4 -16.74 -36.03 -18.13
N GLU A 5 -16.75 -36.95 -19.11
CA GLU A 5 -17.17 -38.35 -18.88
C GLU A 5 -16.30 -39.05 -17.84
N VAL A 6 -15.00 -38.77 -17.82
CA VAL A 6 -14.07 -39.33 -16.83
C VAL A 6 -14.47 -38.94 -15.41
N PHE A 7 -14.86 -37.68 -15.21
CA PHE A 7 -15.22 -37.12 -13.91
C PHE A 7 -16.63 -37.54 -13.46
N ILE A 8 -17.54 -37.80 -14.40
CA ILE A 8 -18.87 -38.40 -14.12
C ILE A 8 -18.70 -39.84 -13.62
N ARG A 9 -17.84 -40.64 -14.28
CA ARG A 9 -17.62 -42.05 -13.93
C ARG A 9 -16.78 -42.25 -12.67
N ARG A 10 -15.98 -41.24 -12.27
CA ARG A 10 -15.09 -41.29 -11.09
C ARG A 10 -15.46 -40.23 -10.02
N PRO A 11 -16.63 -40.34 -9.38
CA PRO A 11 -17.12 -39.31 -8.45
C PRO A 11 -16.22 -39.12 -7.22
N VAL A 12 -15.58 -40.18 -6.73
CA VAL A 12 -14.64 -40.09 -5.59
C VAL A 12 -13.39 -39.28 -5.95
N ALA A 13 -12.86 -39.45 -7.17
CA ALA A 13 -11.71 -38.67 -7.62
C ALA A 13 -12.07 -37.18 -7.82
N THR A 14 -13.23 -36.91 -8.41
CA THR A 14 -13.73 -35.55 -8.63
C THR A 14 -13.99 -34.82 -7.31
N THR A 15 -14.59 -35.50 -6.33
CA THR A 15 -14.82 -34.91 -4.99
C THR A 15 -13.51 -34.65 -4.25
N LEU A 16 -12.53 -35.57 -4.29
CA LEU A 16 -11.20 -35.35 -3.70
C LEU A 16 -10.47 -34.16 -4.36
N LEU A 17 -10.58 -34.01 -5.68
CA LEU A 17 -10.01 -32.86 -6.39
C LEU A 17 -10.63 -31.54 -5.92
N MET A 18 -11.95 -31.48 -5.76
CA MET A 18 -12.62 -30.26 -5.27
C MET A 18 -12.30 -29.97 -3.81
N VAL A 19 -12.18 -31.00 -2.97
CA VAL A 19 -11.72 -30.84 -1.59
C VAL A 19 -10.29 -30.30 -1.56
N ALA A 20 -9.40 -30.77 -2.44
CA ALA A 20 -8.04 -30.23 -2.54
C ALA A 20 -8.06 -28.75 -2.95
N ILE A 21 -8.83 -28.37 -3.98
CA ILE A 21 -8.97 -26.97 -4.42
C ILE A 21 -9.50 -26.09 -3.28
N ALA A 22 -10.53 -26.55 -2.56
CA ALA A 22 -11.06 -25.80 -1.43
C ALA A 22 -10.07 -25.69 -0.26
N LEU A 23 -9.30 -26.74 0.02
CA LEU A 23 -8.31 -26.74 1.10
C LEU A 23 -7.15 -25.80 0.79
N PHE A 24 -6.58 -25.88 -0.41
CA PHE A 24 -5.53 -24.96 -0.86
C PHE A 24 -6.04 -23.52 -0.90
N GLY A 25 -7.25 -23.29 -1.41
CA GLY A 25 -7.86 -21.98 -1.46
C GLY A 25 -8.16 -21.39 -0.08
N ALA A 26 -8.62 -22.22 0.88
CA ALA A 26 -8.87 -21.78 2.24
C ALA A 26 -7.57 -21.46 3.01
N ILE A 27 -6.49 -22.21 2.76
CA ILE A 27 -5.17 -21.90 3.29
C ILE A 27 -4.68 -20.58 2.68
N ALA A 28 -4.76 -20.46 1.35
CA ALA A 28 -4.35 -19.27 0.62
C ALA A 28 -5.09 -18.01 1.10
N TYR A 29 -6.41 -18.09 1.29
CA TYR A 29 -7.21 -16.99 1.84
C TYR A 29 -6.70 -16.47 3.19
N ARG A 30 -6.14 -17.35 4.04
CA ARG A 30 -5.56 -16.94 5.34
C ARG A 30 -4.16 -16.36 5.24
N THR A 31 -3.44 -16.64 4.16
CA THR A 31 -2.06 -16.16 3.96
C THR A 31 -2.00 -14.89 3.12
N LEU A 32 -3.03 -14.59 2.33
CA LEU A 32 -3.08 -13.39 1.50
C LEU A 32 -3.12 -12.14 2.38
N GLY A 33 -2.23 -11.18 2.09
CA GLY A 33 -2.23 -9.87 2.74
C GLY A 33 -3.44 -9.03 2.34
N VAL A 34 -3.85 -8.10 3.20
CA VAL A 34 -4.93 -7.13 2.90
C VAL A 34 -4.32 -5.75 2.70
N SER A 35 -4.66 -5.12 1.58
CA SER A 35 -4.14 -3.82 1.15
C SER A 35 -5.25 -3.00 0.49
N ASP A 36 -5.06 -1.69 0.34
CA ASP A 36 -6.02 -0.84 -0.37
C ASP A 36 -5.88 -0.99 -1.90
N LEU A 37 -4.63 -0.93 -2.37
CA LEU A 37 -4.23 -1.07 -3.76
C LEU A 37 -3.09 -2.10 -3.88
N PRO A 38 -2.89 -2.67 -5.09
CA PRO A 38 -1.71 -3.47 -5.39
C PRO A 38 -0.41 -2.74 -5.04
N THR A 39 0.58 -3.48 -4.57
CA THR A 39 1.90 -2.91 -4.28
C THR A 39 2.65 -2.62 -5.58
N VAL A 40 2.56 -1.39 -6.07
CA VAL A 40 3.41 -0.91 -7.16
C VAL A 40 4.68 -0.31 -6.56
N ASP A 41 5.69 -1.15 -6.42
CA ASP A 41 6.99 -0.69 -5.94
C ASP A 41 7.77 -0.01 -7.06
N PHE A 42 7.97 1.30 -6.91
CA PHE A 42 8.98 2.02 -7.67
C PHE A 42 10.33 1.79 -7.01
N PRO A 43 11.33 1.25 -7.72
CA PRO A 43 12.66 1.12 -7.17
C PRO A 43 13.26 2.53 -7.12
N THR A 44 13.08 3.19 -5.97
CA THR A 44 13.55 4.55 -5.73
C THR A 44 14.45 4.58 -4.50
N ILE A 45 15.55 5.32 -4.61
CA ILE A 45 16.47 5.56 -3.50
C ILE A 45 16.51 7.06 -3.25
N PHE A 46 16.22 7.46 -2.01
CA PHE A 46 16.47 8.82 -1.55
C PHE A 46 17.86 8.88 -0.94
N VAL A 47 18.67 9.83 -1.42
CA VAL A 47 19.93 10.21 -0.83
C VAL A 47 19.77 11.60 -0.20
N SER A 48 20.20 11.75 1.04
CA SER A 48 20.17 13.02 1.76
C SER A 48 21.56 13.41 2.23
N ALA A 49 21.90 14.69 2.06
CA ALA A 49 23.15 15.29 2.49
C ALA A 49 22.88 16.66 3.13
N SER A 50 23.63 17.00 4.18
CA SER A 50 23.51 18.27 4.88
C SER A 50 24.86 18.99 4.98
N LEU A 51 24.84 20.30 4.74
CA LEU A 51 25.97 21.20 4.93
C LEU A 51 25.42 22.51 5.52
N PRO A 52 25.28 22.59 6.85
CA PRO A 52 24.65 23.72 7.51
C PRO A 52 25.24 25.06 7.09
N GLY A 53 24.36 26.03 6.82
CA GLY A 53 24.75 27.39 6.42
C GLY A 53 25.05 27.59 4.93
N ALA A 54 25.09 26.53 4.12
CA ALA A 54 25.25 26.65 2.67
C ALA A 54 23.96 27.13 1.98
N SER A 55 24.10 28.01 0.97
CA SER A 55 22.97 28.43 0.12
C SER A 55 22.52 27.28 -0.80
N PRO A 56 21.28 27.30 -1.33
CA PRO A 56 20.81 26.30 -2.30
C PRO A 56 21.74 26.14 -3.52
N GLU A 57 22.34 27.22 -4.00
CA GLU A 57 23.30 27.21 -5.12
C GLU A 57 24.61 26.53 -4.72
N THR A 58 25.08 26.77 -3.50
CA THR A 58 26.27 26.11 -2.94
C THR A 58 26.01 24.62 -2.73
N MET A 59 24.84 24.26 -2.20
CA MET A 59 24.39 22.87 -2.07
C MET A 59 24.35 22.17 -3.43
N SER A 60 23.76 22.81 -4.44
CA SER A 60 23.67 22.27 -5.79
C SER A 60 25.04 22.02 -6.42
N SER A 61 25.94 23.01 -6.36
CA SER A 61 27.26 22.93 -7.02
C SER A 61 28.29 22.09 -6.27
N ALA A 62 28.33 22.18 -4.94
CA ALA A 62 29.37 21.55 -4.12
C ALA A 62 28.98 20.19 -3.54
N VAL A 63 27.68 19.87 -3.44
CA VAL A 63 27.19 18.61 -2.85
C VAL A 63 26.40 17.78 -3.85
N ALA A 64 25.36 18.36 -4.47
CA ALA A 64 24.48 17.61 -5.38
C ALA A 64 25.21 17.18 -6.66
N THR A 65 25.84 18.12 -7.36
CA THR A 65 26.50 17.86 -8.65
C THR A 65 27.57 16.75 -8.56
N PRO A 66 28.49 16.74 -7.57
CA PRO A 66 29.43 15.62 -7.44
C PRO A 66 28.76 14.26 -7.22
N LEU A 67 27.70 14.21 -6.41
CA LEU A 67 26.95 12.99 -6.14
C LEU A 67 26.20 12.50 -7.38
N GLU A 68 25.47 13.38 -8.06
CA GLU A 68 24.74 13.07 -9.29
C GLU A 68 25.65 12.52 -10.39
N ARG A 69 26.85 13.10 -10.54
CA ARG A 69 27.84 12.60 -11.51
C ARG A 69 28.25 11.16 -11.20
N GLN A 70 28.44 10.79 -9.93
CA GLN A 70 28.70 9.39 -9.59
C GLN A 70 27.46 8.52 -9.82
N PHE A 71 26.26 8.99 -9.43
CA PHE A 71 25.02 8.22 -9.58
C PHE A 71 24.65 7.96 -11.03
N SER A 72 24.93 8.88 -11.95
CA SER A 72 24.66 8.70 -13.39
C SER A 72 25.41 7.53 -14.03
N THR A 73 26.43 6.98 -13.36
CA THR A 73 27.16 5.80 -13.83
C THR A 73 26.48 4.48 -13.45
N ILE A 74 25.46 4.52 -12.59
CA ILE A 74 24.76 3.33 -12.10
C ILE A 74 23.82 2.79 -13.18
N ALA A 75 23.93 1.51 -13.47
CA ALA A 75 23.12 0.85 -14.48
C ALA A 75 21.64 0.75 -14.07
N GLY A 76 20.75 1.01 -15.03
CA GLY A 76 19.30 0.90 -14.85
C GLY A 76 18.65 2.09 -14.15
N LEU A 77 19.35 3.23 -14.06
CA LEU A 77 18.81 4.49 -13.58
C LEU A 77 17.98 5.16 -14.70
N ASP A 78 16.71 5.47 -14.40
CA ASP A 78 15.79 6.13 -15.33
C ASP A 78 15.81 7.65 -15.17
N SER A 79 15.84 8.15 -13.92
CA SER A 79 15.88 9.58 -13.63
C SER A 79 16.62 9.91 -12.34
N ILE A 80 17.21 11.12 -12.32
CA ILE A 80 17.81 11.74 -11.14
C ILE A 80 17.11 13.09 -10.94
N THR A 81 16.57 13.33 -9.75
CA THR A 81 15.98 14.63 -9.39
C THR A 81 16.57 15.11 -8.07
N SER A 82 17.18 16.28 -8.08
CA SER A 82 17.72 16.92 -6.88
C SER A 82 16.87 18.10 -6.45
N THR A 83 16.55 18.18 -5.17
CA THR A 83 15.98 19.36 -4.53
C THR A 83 17.01 19.90 -3.55
N ASN A 84 17.42 21.15 -3.77
CA ASN A 84 18.43 21.83 -2.96
C ASN A 84 17.76 22.96 -2.17
N ALA A 85 17.95 22.94 -0.86
CA ALA A 85 17.46 23.95 0.07
C ALA A 85 18.63 24.49 0.91
N ILE A 86 18.34 25.41 1.83
CA ILE A 86 19.35 25.98 2.72
C ILE A 86 19.91 24.86 3.60
N GLY A 87 21.19 24.58 3.46
CA GLY A 87 21.93 23.59 4.24
C GLY A 87 21.55 22.11 4.01
N SER A 88 20.68 21.81 3.05
CA SER A 88 20.27 20.43 2.76
C SER A 88 20.06 20.17 1.27
N THR A 89 20.38 18.96 0.85
CA THR A 89 20.18 18.44 -0.51
C THR A 89 19.50 17.08 -0.39
N GLN A 90 18.45 16.90 -1.18
CA GLN A 90 17.77 15.62 -1.35
C GLN A 90 17.86 15.21 -2.81
N ILE A 91 18.42 14.03 -3.08
CA ILE A 91 18.54 13.45 -4.42
C ILE A 91 17.65 12.21 -4.48
N THR A 92 16.78 12.17 -5.47
CA THR A 92 15.89 11.05 -5.76
C THR A 92 16.44 10.32 -6.96
N LEU A 93 16.78 9.05 -6.77
CA LEU A 93 17.26 8.15 -7.82
C LEU A 93 16.14 7.18 -8.15
N GLN A 94 15.55 7.30 -9.33
CA GLN A 94 14.53 6.39 -9.81
C GLN A 94 15.15 5.39 -10.80
N PHE A 95 15.02 4.11 -10.50
CA PHE A 95 15.50 3.03 -11.34
C PHE A 95 14.37 2.44 -12.19
N ASN A 96 14.74 1.71 -13.23
CA ASN A 96 13.79 0.94 -14.02
C ASN A 96 13.12 -0.16 -13.16
N LEU A 97 11.89 -0.49 -13.51
CA LEU A 97 11.06 -1.47 -12.79
C LEU A 97 11.67 -2.89 -12.71
N SER A 98 12.64 -3.21 -13.57
CA SER A 98 13.37 -4.49 -13.59
C SER A 98 14.61 -4.51 -12.69
N ARG A 99 15.07 -3.36 -12.20
CA ARG A 99 16.27 -3.26 -11.38
C ARG A 99 15.94 -3.72 -9.97
N ASP A 100 16.72 -4.68 -9.48
CA ASP A 100 16.71 -5.04 -8.07
C ASP A 100 17.20 -3.88 -7.19
N LEU A 101 16.38 -3.50 -6.21
CA LEU A 101 16.62 -2.35 -5.34
C LEU A 101 17.73 -2.62 -4.32
N ASP A 102 17.93 -3.86 -3.92
CA ASP A 102 19.01 -4.24 -3.00
C ASP A 102 20.38 -4.07 -3.67
N GLY A 103 20.52 -4.56 -4.90
CA GLY A 103 21.70 -4.32 -5.73
C GLY A 103 21.90 -2.83 -6.04
N ALA A 104 20.83 -2.09 -6.37
CA ALA A 104 20.93 -0.66 -6.63
C ALA A 104 21.39 0.13 -5.38
N ALA A 105 20.93 -0.26 -4.19
CA ALA A 105 21.37 0.33 -2.92
C ALA A 105 22.88 0.15 -2.67
N LEU A 106 23.42 -1.02 -3.00
CA LEU A 106 24.86 -1.27 -2.90
C LEU A 106 25.66 -0.39 -3.88
N ASP A 107 25.16 -0.24 -5.11
CA ASP A 107 25.79 0.62 -6.12
C ASP A 107 25.75 2.10 -5.68
N VAL A 108 24.63 2.57 -5.12
CA VAL A 108 24.48 3.94 -4.58
C VAL A 108 25.44 4.17 -3.41
N GLN A 109 25.55 3.24 -2.47
CA GLN A 109 26.52 3.35 -1.37
C GLN A 109 27.97 3.42 -1.88
N THR A 110 28.29 2.62 -2.90
CA THR A 110 29.60 2.62 -3.54
C THR A 110 29.88 3.98 -4.21
N ALA A 111 28.89 4.52 -4.94
CA ALA A 111 28.97 5.84 -5.56
C ALA A 111 29.13 6.98 -4.54
N ILE A 112 28.42 6.94 -3.40
CA ILE A 112 28.60 7.89 -2.30
C ILE A 112 30.04 7.82 -1.77
N THR A 113 30.56 6.61 -1.58
CA THR A 113 31.92 6.38 -1.08
C THR A 113 32.98 6.90 -2.05
N GLN A 114 32.79 6.74 -3.36
CA GLN A 114 33.66 7.28 -4.40
C GLN A 114 33.57 8.81 -4.50
N ALA A 115 32.38 9.39 -4.24
CA ALA A 115 32.18 10.83 -4.22
C ALA A 115 32.78 11.49 -2.97
N ALA A 116 33.05 10.74 -1.89
CA ALA A 116 33.37 11.29 -0.58
C ALA A 116 34.55 12.27 -0.58
N SER A 117 35.58 12.03 -1.40
CA SER A 117 36.74 12.92 -1.52
C SER A 117 36.46 14.24 -2.26
N LEU A 118 35.35 14.30 -3.01
CA LEU A 118 34.90 15.49 -3.75
C LEU A 118 33.95 16.36 -2.92
N LEU A 119 33.48 15.87 -1.78
CA LEU A 119 32.53 16.58 -0.91
C LEU A 119 33.25 17.54 0.05
N PRO A 120 32.62 18.66 0.45
CA PRO A 120 33.19 19.62 1.39
C PRO A 120 33.44 19.02 2.79
N ALA A 121 34.55 19.40 3.43
CA ALA A 121 34.96 18.92 4.76
C ALA A 121 34.11 19.46 5.95
N GLY A 122 33.06 20.25 5.68
CA GLY A 122 32.19 20.88 6.68
C GLY A 122 30.89 20.13 6.97
N MET A 123 30.69 18.95 6.38
CA MET A 123 29.47 18.16 6.57
C MET A 123 29.47 17.49 7.95
N PRO A 124 28.42 17.64 8.79
CA PRO A 124 28.35 17.00 10.11
C PRO A 124 28.29 15.47 10.03
N THR A 125 27.63 14.96 8.99
CA THR A 125 27.49 13.53 8.70
C THR A 125 27.70 13.30 7.22
N PRO A 126 28.27 12.15 6.81
CA PRO A 126 28.36 11.79 5.40
C PRO A 126 26.95 11.67 4.77
N PRO A 127 26.83 11.76 3.44
CA PRO A 127 25.57 11.50 2.76
C PRO A 127 25.03 10.12 3.15
N THR A 128 23.73 10.06 3.43
CA THR A 128 23.02 8.83 3.77
C THR A 128 21.98 8.54 2.70
N PHE A 129 21.60 7.28 2.57
CA PHE A 129 20.57 6.87 1.63
C PHE A 129 19.54 5.96 2.31
N ARG A 130 18.34 5.91 1.74
CA ARG A 130 17.28 5.00 2.15
C ARG A 130 16.46 4.55 0.96
N LYS A 131 16.01 3.29 1.02
CA LYS A 131 15.04 2.73 0.08
C LYS A 131 13.68 3.30 0.42
N VAL A 132 12.98 3.78 -0.59
CA VAL A 132 11.66 4.38 -0.43
C VAL A 132 10.78 4.00 -1.61
N ASN A 133 9.50 3.92 -1.36
CA ASN A 133 8.52 3.95 -2.43
C ASN A 133 7.79 5.30 -2.33
N PRO A 134 7.85 6.17 -3.35
CA PRO A 134 7.12 7.44 -3.36
C PRO A 134 5.60 7.27 -3.21
N ALA A 135 5.07 6.09 -3.54
CA ALA A 135 3.66 5.77 -3.36
C ALA A 135 3.32 5.33 -1.91
N ASP A 136 4.31 5.00 -1.08
CA ASP A 136 4.06 4.58 0.30
C ASP A 136 3.78 5.79 1.19
N GLN A 137 2.51 5.90 1.57
CA GLN A 137 2.04 6.88 2.54
C GLN A 137 2.09 6.28 3.96
N PRO A 138 2.32 7.09 5.01
CA PRO A 138 2.25 6.60 6.38
C PRO A 138 0.90 5.96 6.69
N ILE A 139 0.93 4.79 7.31
CA ILE A 139 -0.26 3.98 7.62
C ILE A 139 -0.89 4.38 8.96
N LEU A 140 -0.10 4.99 9.84
CA LEU A 140 -0.49 5.42 11.17
C LEU A 140 0.21 6.73 11.51
N PHE A 141 -0.53 7.70 12.04
CA PHE A 141 0.03 8.90 12.64
C PHE A 141 -0.23 8.89 14.14
N LEU A 142 0.82 8.98 14.94
CA LEU A 142 0.73 9.11 16.39
C LEU A 142 1.11 10.52 16.79
N SER A 143 0.37 11.16 17.69
CA SER A 143 0.76 12.42 18.31
C SER A 143 1.29 12.19 19.73
N LEU A 144 2.31 12.96 20.07
CA LEU A 144 2.83 13.11 21.42
C LEU A 144 2.66 14.56 21.86
N GLU A 145 2.04 14.78 23.01
CA GLU A 145 1.70 16.09 23.54
C GLU A 145 2.02 16.18 25.04
N SER A 146 2.47 17.33 25.51
CA SER A 146 2.64 17.60 26.95
C SER A 146 2.47 19.09 27.27
N ASP A 147 1.84 19.40 28.40
CA ASP A 147 1.67 20.77 28.90
C ASP A 147 2.80 21.20 29.87
N THR A 148 3.58 20.24 30.37
CA THR A 148 4.55 20.45 31.46
C THR A 148 5.97 20.09 31.08
N VAL A 149 6.14 19.21 30.08
CA VAL A 149 7.46 18.75 29.63
C VAL A 149 7.91 19.62 28.46
N PRO A 150 9.16 20.13 28.47
CA PRO A 150 9.73 20.82 27.32
C PRO A 150 9.73 19.97 26.06
N LEU A 151 9.54 20.61 24.90
CA LEU A 151 9.41 19.91 23.62
C LEU A 151 10.62 19.04 23.25
N TRP A 152 11.83 19.42 23.66
CA TRP A 152 13.02 18.60 23.37
C TRP A 152 13.09 17.30 24.18
N ILE A 153 12.51 17.27 25.38
CA ILE A 153 12.37 16.03 26.15
C ILE A 153 11.28 15.16 25.51
N LEU A 154 10.18 15.80 25.07
CA LEU A 154 9.13 15.11 24.32
C LEU A 154 9.68 14.46 23.04
N ASP A 155 10.57 15.16 22.34
CA ASP A 155 11.29 14.69 21.14
C ASP A 155 12.19 13.51 21.44
N GLU A 156 12.94 13.58 22.54
CA GLU A 156 13.78 12.48 22.98
C GLU A 156 12.97 11.19 23.20
N TYR A 157 11.81 11.27 23.86
CA TYR A 157 10.90 10.11 23.99
C TYR A 157 10.35 9.65 22.63
N ALA A 158 10.00 10.58 21.75
CA ALA A 158 9.48 10.27 20.41
C ALA A 158 10.51 9.50 19.58
N GLU A 159 11.74 9.99 19.50
CA GLU A 159 12.84 9.42 18.70
C GLU A 159 13.40 8.14 19.33
N THR A 160 13.85 8.21 20.59
CA THR A 160 14.68 7.16 21.18
C THR A 160 13.87 6.01 21.76
N THR A 161 12.68 6.30 22.30
CA THR A 161 11.87 5.28 22.97
C THR A 161 10.82 4.71 22.03
N ILE A 162 10.07 5.58 21.36
CA ILE A 162 8.89 5.15 20.58
C ILE A 162 9.28 4.81 19.15
N ALA A 163 9.88 5.74 18.40
CA ALA A 163 10.21 5.55 16.98
C ALA A 163 11.16 4.38 16.77
N GLN A 164 12.23 4.26 17.56
CA GLN A 164 13.14 3.12 17.51
C GLN A 164 12.42 1.79 17.79
N ARG A 165 11.60 1.73 18.85
CA ARG A 165 10.89 0.49 19.20
C ARG A 165 9.84 0.10 18.16
N VAL A 166 9.09 1.06 17.64
CA VAL A 166 8.11 0.83 16.56
C VAL A 166 8.81 0.39 15.28
N SER A 167 9.99 0.94 14.96
CA SER A 167 10.78 0.53 13.80
C SER A 167 11.29 -0.92 13.87
N THR A 168 11.31 -1.54 15.06
CA THR A 168 11.63 -2.98 15.21
C THR A 168 10.47 -3.92 14.90
N VAL A 169 9.25 -3.39 14.70
CA VAL A 169 8.08 -4.21 14.37
C VAL A 169 8.24 -4.76 12.94
N PRO A 170 8.10 -6.08 12.74
CA PRO A 170 8.14 -6.67 11.40
C PRO A 170 7.14 -5.98 10.46
N GLY A 171 7.61 -5.56 9.28
CA GLY A 171 6.80 -4.85 8.30
C GLY A 171 6.72 -3.33 8.48
N VAL A 172 7.36 -2.74 9.50
CA VAL A 172 7.61 -1.28 9.56
C VAL A 172 8.89 -0.94 8.82
N ALA A 173 8.83 0.00 7.89
CA ALA A 173 9.99 0.47 7.14
C ALA A 173 10.75 1.53 7.93
N GLN A 174 10.01 2.54 8.39
CA GLN A 174 10.55 3.64 9.19
C GLN A 174 9.42 4.34 9.94
N VAL A 175 9.81 5.08 10.96
CA VAL A 175 8.94 6.03 11.65
C VAL A 175 9.53 7.42 11.42
N GLN A 176 8.78 8.29 10.75
CA GLN A 176 9.18 9.67 10.50
C GLN A 176 8.68 10.55 11.64
N VAL A 177 9.61 11.23 12.31
CA VAL A 177 9.29 12.19 13.36
C VAL A 177 9.14 13.57 12.71
N GLN A 178 7.95 14.13 12.79
CA GLN A 178 7.60 15.45 12.25
C GLN A 178 7.55 16.46 13.39
N GLY A 179 8.09 17.66 13.11
CA GLY A 179 8.24 18.71 14.12
C GLY A 179 9.32 18.36 15.14
N ALA A 180 10.39 17.67 14.73
CA ALA A 180 11.48 17.28 15.60
C ALA A 180 12.05 18.48 16.38
N GLN A 181 12.29 18.31 17.66
CA GLN A 181 12.77 19.34 18.59
C GLN A 181 14.05 18.89 19.28
N LYS A 182 14.98 18.32 18.52
CA LYS A 182 16.23 17.76 19.05
C LYS A 182 17.00 18.79 19.85
N TYR A 183 17.30 18.46 21.10
CA TYR A 183 18.00 19.34 22.02
C TYR A 183 19.37 19.79 21.47
N ALA A 184 19.63 21.10 21.55
CA ALA A 184 20.93 21.69 21.25
C ALA A 184 21.17 22.93 22.10
N VAL A 185 22.41 23.11 22.55
CA VAL A 185 22.82 24.37 23.19
C VAL A 185 23.09 25.42 22.11
N ARG A 186 22.32 26.51 22.14
CA ARG A 186 22.49 27.63 21.20
C ARG A 186 23.29 28.75 21.83
N VAL A 187 24.38 29.11 21.14
CA VAL A 187 25.27 30.22 21.52
C VAL A 187 24.98 31.40 20.61
N HIS A 188 24.22 32.37 21.10
CA HIS A 188 23.92 33.62 20.39
C HIS A 188 25.00 34.65 20.69
N LEU A 189 25.91 34.84 19.74
CA LEU A 189 27.00 35.80 19.89
C LEU A 189 26.55 37.20 19.51
N ASP A 190 26.99 38.18 20.28
CA ASP A 190 26.75 39.60 20.02
C ASP A 190 27.94 40.18 19.23
N PRO A 191 27.75 40.59 17.95
CA PRO A 191 28.83 41.14 17.13
C PRO A 191 29.50 42.37 17.76
N GLN A 192 28.76 43.18 18.52
CA GLN A 192 29.30 44.39 19.16
C GLN A 192 30.24 44.00 20.32
N LYS A 193 29.87 42.99 21.11
CA LYS A 193 30.71 42.50 22.21
C LYS A 193 31.97 41.79 21.71
N LEU A 194 31.84 40.98 20.65
CA LEU A 194 32.98 40.35 19.99
C LEU A 194 33.98 41.40 19.48
N ALA A 195 33.48 42.44 18.79
CA ALA A 195 34.32 43.54 18.30
C ALA A 195 34.99 44.33 19.44
N ALA A 196 34.26 44.63 20.51
CA ALA A 196 34.80 45.35 21.68
C ALA A 196 35.90 44.57 22.40
N LYS A 197 35.82 43.23 22.41
CA LYS A 197 36.84 42.35 22.99
C LYS A 197 37.92 41.91 22.00
N GLN A 198 37.81 42.30 20.73
CA GLN A 198 38.67 41.87 19.63
C GLN A 198 38.80 40.34 19.58
N ILE A 199 37.65 39.66 19.67
CA ILE A 199 37.55 38.20 19.59
C ILE A 199 36.87 37.83 18.27
N GLY A 200 37.52 36.96 17.51
CA GLY A 200 37.00 36.45 16.24
C GLY A 200 36.01 35.29 16.43
N MET A 201 35.10 35.10 15.47
CA MET A 201 34.18 33.95 15.48
C MET A 201 34.94 32.61 15.46
N ASN A 202 36.06 32.56 14.75
CA ASN A 202 36.96 31.41 14.69
C ASN A 202 37.59 31.07 16.06
N GLU A 203 37.88 32.07 16.90
CA GLU A 203 38.39 31.84 18.26
C GLU A 203 37.29 31.23 19.15
N VAL A 204 36.05 31.69 19.01
CA VAL A 204 34.89 31.09 19.71
C VAL A 204 34.66 29.65 19.26
N GLU A 205 34.68 29.38 17.95
CA GLU A 205 34.53 28.02 17.42
C GLU A 205 35.64 27.08 17.92
N ALA A 206 36.90 27.54 17.88
CA ALA A 206 38.02 26.76 18.39
C ALA A 206 37.90 26.47 19.88
N ALA A 207 37.47 27.46 20.68
CA ALA A 207 37.24 27.27 22.11
C ALA A 207 36.13 26.24 22.38
N LEU A 208 35.00 26.32 21.66
CA LEU A 208 33.90 25.35 21.78
C LEU A 208 34.38 23.93 21.44
N ARG A 209 35.16 23.76 20.38
CA ARG A 209 35.72 22.45 19.98
C ARG A 209 36.73 21.90 20.99
N ASN A 210 37.57 22.76 21.57
CA ASN A 210 38.63 22.33 22.50
C ASN A 210 38.11 21.99 23.89
N TRP A 211 37.06 22.67 24.36
CA TRP A 211 36.48 22.45 25.69
C TRP A 211 35.45 21.33 25.71
N ASN A 212 34.73 21.07 24.62
CA ASN A 212 33.72 20.01 24.56
C ASN A 212 34.29 18.74 23.94
N VAL A 213 35.15 18.05 24.69
CA VAL A 213 35.92 16.89 24.22
C VAL A 213 35.62 15.64 25.02
N ASN A 214 35.41 14.52 24.32
CA ASN A 214 35.35 13.18 24.89
C ASN A 214 36.63 12.43 24.47
N MET A 215 37.69 12.55 25.28
CA MET A 215 39.00 11.99 24.96
C MET A 215 39.25 10.65 25.66
N PRO A 216 39.65 9.59 24.92
CA PRO A 216 40.12 8.35 25.52
C PRO A 216 41.38 8.60 26.35
N THR A 217 41.35 8.26 27.64
CA THR A 217 42.43 8.57 28.60
C THR A 217 43.34 7.38 28.94
N GLY A 218 43.08 6.22 28.34
CA GLY A 218 43.92 5.04 28.47
C GLY A 218 43.71 4.24 29.76
N THR A 219 44.66 3.35 30.05
CA THR A 219 44.56 2.41 31.17
C THR A 219 45.87 2.38 31.93
N MET A 220 45.80 2.49 33.26
CA MET A 220 46.96 2.31 34.13
C MET A 220 47.08 0.85 34.55
N TYR A 221 48.25 0.27 34.31
CA TYR A 221 48.55 -1.11 34.67
C TYR A 221 49.42 -1.13 35.94
N GLY A 222 48.91 -1.76 36.99
CA GLY A 222 49.66 -2.11 38.19
C GLY A 222 49.96 -3.61 38.26
N PRO A 223 50.75 -4.07 39.25
CA PRO A 223 51.15 -5.48 39.39
C PRO A 223 49.97 -6.45 39.54
N ASP A 224 48.92 -6.04 40.26
CA ASP A 224 47.77 -6.89 40.59
C ASP A 224 46.43 -6.39 40.02
N ARG A 225 46.39 -5.18 39.41
CA ARG A 225 45.16 -4.55 38.90
C ARG A 225 45.44 -3.65 37.70
N SER A 226 44.46 -3.59 36.81
CA SER A 226 44.41 -2.62 35.71
C SER A 226 43.21 -1.70 35.90
N LEU A 227 43.40 -0.39 35.75
CA LEU A 227 42.38 0.64 35.96
C LEU A 227 42.25 1.51 34.71
N THR A 228 41.06 1.56 34.12
CA THR A 228 40.77 2.47 33.01
C THR A 228 40.58 3.88 33.54
N LEU A 229 41.34 4.83 32.99
CA LEU A 229 41.15 6.25 33.26
C LEU A 229 39.97 6.74 32.42
N LEU A 230 39.11 7.54 33.04
CA LEU A 230 37.99 8.22 32.40
C LEU A 230 38.13 9.71 32.75
N ALA A 231 38.31 10.55 31.73
CA ALA A 231 38.19 12.00 31.87
C ALA A 231 36.97 12.43 31.07
N ASP A 232 35.92 12.82 31.78
CA ASP A 232 34.71 13.36 31.18
C ASP A 232 34.83 14.88 31.11
N GLY A 233 34.99 15.40 29.90
CA GLY A 233 35.04 16.83 29.60
C GLY A 233 33.84 17.31 28.79
N GLN A 234 32.83 16.46 28.58
CA GLN A 234 31.72 16.80 27.70
C GLN A 234 30.71 17.71 28.42
N LEU A 235 30.36 18.82 27.77
CA LEU A 235 29.39 19.78 28.31
C LEU A 235 28.00 19.42 27.78
N THR A 236 27.00 19.30 28.66
CA THR A 236 25.67 18.78 28.32
C THR A 236 24.56 19.84 28.36
N ASN A 237 24.79 20.97 29.02
CA ASN A 237 23.79 22.02 29.17
C ASN A 237 24.37 23.43 28.99
N ALA A 238 23.50 24.39 28.70
CA ALA A 238 23.87 25.78 28.47
C ALA A 238 24.57 26.41 29.69
N ALA A 239 24.21 26.02 30.91
CA ALA A 239 24.84 26.57 32.11
C ALA A 239 26.33 26.20 32.22
N ASP A 240 26.71 25.02 31.74
CA ASP A 240 28.10 24.58 31.68
C ASP A 240 28.85 25.30 30.56
N PHE A 241 28.22 25.48 29.39
CA PHE A 241 28.79 26.26 28.28
C PHE A 241 28.99 27.74 28.62
N ARG A 242 28.16 28.36 29.47
CA ARG A 242 28.31 29.78 29.87
C ARG A 242 29.66 30.09 30.53
N LYS A 243 30.16 29.14 31.33
CA LYS A 243 31.39 29.30 32.13
C LYS A 243 32.66 29.06 31.31
N LEU A 244 32.52 28.62 30.06
CA LEU A 244 33.62 28.29 29.16
C LEU A 244 34.47 29.53 28.89
N VAL A 245 35.79 29.38 29.05
CA VAL A 245 36.76 30.44 28.76
C VAL A 245 37.14 30.38 27.28
N VAL A 246 36.84 31.46 26.56
CA VAL A 246 37.07 31.55 25.11
C VAL A 246 38.50 31.97 24.82
N VAL A 247 38.95 33.05 25.45
CA VAL A 247 40.34 33.53 25.35
C VAL A 247 40.79 34.02 26.71
N ASP A 248 42.04 33.75 27.06
CA ASP A 248 42.73 34.35 28.20
C ASP A 248 43.87 35.26 27.69
N ARG A 249 43.74 36.58 27.89
CA ARG A 249 44.78 37.57 27.51
C ARG A 249 45.26 38.28 28.77
N GLY A 250 46.48 37.98 29.21
CA GLY A 250 47.16 38.72 30.29
C GLY A 250 46.45 38.70 31.65
N GLY A 251 45.78 37.59 32.01
CA GLY A 251 45.09 37.42 33.29
C GLY A 251 43.64 37.92 33.32
N SER A 252 43.10 38.36 32.18
CA SER A 252 41.67 38.64 31.99
C SER A 252 41.05 37.59 31.08
N SER A 253 40.47 36.56 31.68
CA SER A 253 39.78 35.50 30.96
C SER A 253 38.39 35.96 30.53
N VAL A 254 38.11 35.88 29.23
CA VAL A 254 36.81 36.22 28.66
C VAL A 254 35.98 34.94 28.53
N ARG A 255 34.81 34.92 29.16
CA ARG A 255 33.91 33.78 29.14
C ARG A 255 32.91 33.87 28.00
N LEU A 256 32.30 32.74 27.66
CA LEU A 256 31.28 32.70 26.61
C LEU A 256 30.07 33.57 26.94
N GLU A 257 29.68 33.63 28.22
CA GLU A 257 28.62 34.52 28.72
C GLU A 257 28.93 36.03 28.55
N ASP A 258 30.21 36.40 28.50
CA ASP A 258 30.62 37.79 28.26
C ASP A 258 30.44 38.22 26.80
N LEU A 259 30.34 37.24 25.88
CA LEU A 259 30.30 37.44 24.43
C LEU A 259 28.90 37.31 23.83
N GLY A 260 27.92 36.82 24.60
CA GLY A 260 26.61 36.49 24.05
C GLY A 260 25.65 35.88 25.07
N SER A 261 24.53 35.36 24.59
CA SER A 261 23.62 34.52 25.39
C SER A 261 23.76 33.05 25.01
N VAL A 262 23.80 32.19 26.01
CA VAL A 262 23.88 30.74 25.84
C VAL A 262 22.64 30.13 26.46
N VAL A 263 21.83 29.47 25.64
CA VAL A 263 20.51 28.97 26.05
C VAL A 263 20.32 27.51 25.64
N ASP A 264 19.61 26.78 26.48
CA ASP A 264 19.12 25.44 26.17
C ASP A 264 17.98 25.59 25.16
N SER A 265 18.13 25.00 23.99
CA SER A 265 17.21 25.16 22.88
C SER A 265 17.22 23.91 22.01
N VAL A 266 16.83 24.05 20.75
CA VAL A 266 16.74 22.97 19.77
C VAL A 266 17.67 23.25 18.60
N GLU A 267 18.07 22.19 17.88
CA GLU A 267 18.93 22.29 16.69
C GLU A 267 18.28 23.19 15.63
N ASP A 268 17.01 22.93 15.31
CA ASP A 268 16.20 23.72 14.38
C ASP A 268 14.87 24.16 15.01
N ASP A 269 14.72 25.45 15.27
CA ASP A 269 13.54 26.09 15.84
C ASP A 269 12.52 26.56 14.77
N LYS A 270 12.82 26.31 13.49
CA LYS A 270 11.96 26.64 12.35
C LYS A 270 11.13 25.45 11.86
N THR A 271 11.17 24.35 12.60
CA THR A 271 10.25 23.23 12.41
C THR A 271 9.34 23.15 13.63
N ALA A 272 8.08 22.81 13.40
CA ALA A 272 7.13 22.53 14.46
C ALA A 272 5.97 21.71 13.90
N SER A 273 5.29 21.01 14.79
CA SER A 273 4.04 20.33 14.49
C SER A 273 3.01 20.69 15.54
N TRP A 274 1.76 20.70 15.12
CA TRP A 274 0.62 20.97 15.96
C TRP A 274 -0.42 19.87 15.74
N SER A 275 -1.07 19.47 16.82
CA SER A 275 -2.25 18.60 16.77
C SER A 275 -3.43 19.37 17.34
N GLU A 276 -4.55 19.26 16.63
CA GLU A 276 -5.82 19.81 17.06
C GLU A 276 -6.65 18.70 17.69
N SER A 277 -7.26 19.01 18.82
CA SER A 277 -8.39 18.26 19.38
C SER A 277 -9.58 19.22 19.45
N ALA A 278 -10.79 18.67 19.61
CA ALA A 278 -12.05 19.41 19.56
C ALA A 278 -12.11 20.74 20.37
N ASP A 279 -11.26 20.91 21.38
CA ASP A 279 -11.23 22.07 22.27
C ASP A 279 -9.91 22.89 22.24
N PHE A 280 -8.84 22.44 21.56
CA PHE A 280 -7.54 23.12 21.58
C PHE A 280 -6.58 22.67 20.46
N VAL A 281 -5.74 23.61 19.99
CA VAL A 281 -4.56 23.34 19.17
C VAL A 281 -3.32 23.33 20.07
N ARG A 282 -2.54 22.24 20.06
CA ARG A 282 -1.33 22.09 20.88
C ARG A 282 -0.12 21.80 20.03
N ARG A 283 1.05 22.28 20.46
CA ARG A 283 2.32 21.82 19.92
C ARG A 283 2.51 20.35 20.26
N SER A 284 2.87 19.57 19.25
CA SER A 284 3.02 18.13 19.37
C SER A 284 4.15 17.64 18.47
N ILE A 285 4.57 16.42 18.74
CA ILE A 285 5.50 15.69 17.90
C ILE A 285 4.72 14.56 17.25
N ILE A 286 4.72 14.54 15.93
CA ILE A 286 3.92 13.60 15.15
C ILE A 286 4.83 12.51 14.60
N LEU A 287 4.49 11.25 14.87
CA LEU A 287 5.19 10.07 14.39
C LEU A 287 4.38 9.44 13.25
N GLY A 288 4.88 9.55 12.03
CA GLY A 288 4.32 8.89 10.85
C GLY A 288 4.96 7.51 10.64
N VAL A 289 4.20 6.43 10.85
CA VAL A 289 4.67 5.06 10.66
C VAL A 289 4.49 4.64 9.20
N GLN A 290 5.57 4.28 8.53
CA GLN A 290 5.55 3.76 7.17
C GLN A 290 5.75 2.25 7.17
N ARG A 291 4.96 1.54 6.35
CA ARG A 291 5.13 0.09 6.16
C ARG A 291 6.26 -0.21 5.18
N GLN A 292 6.80 -1.42 5.27
CA GLN A 292 7.65 -1.97 4.22
C GLN A 292 6.82 -2.34 2.99
N PRO A 293 7.39 -2.19 1.78
CA PRO A 293 6.85 -2.79 0.57
C PRO A 293 6.47 -4.27 0.78
N GLY A 294 5.32 -4.69 0.25
CA GLY A 294 4.79 -6.05 0.41
C GLY A 294 4.24 -6.41 1.81
N ALA A 295 4.43 -5.58 2.84
CA ALA A 295 3.87 -5.85 4.17
C ALA A 295 2.36 -5.55 4.23
N ASN A 296 1.61 -6.37 4.98
CA ASN A 296 0.18 -6.20 5.21
C ASN A 296 -0.09 -4.97 6.09
N THR A 297 -0.81 -3.99 5.53
CA THR A 297 -1.05 -2.70 6.19
C THR A 297 -1.83 -2.85 7.50
N VAL A 298 -2.87 -3.70 7.49
CA VAL A 298 -3.75 -3.91 8.66
C VAL A 298 -2.98 -4.62 9.77
N GLU A 299 -2.18 -5.63 9.43
CA GLU A 299 -1.38 -6.39 10.38
C GLU A 299 -0.30 -5.52 11.06
N VAL A 300 0.42 -4.71 10.28
CA VAL A 300 1.45 -3.81 10.80
C VAL A 300 0.82 -2.75 11.72
N ALA A 301 -0.29 -2.13 11.30
CA ALA A 301 -0.99 -1.14 12.13
C ALA A 301 -1.46 -1.74 13.47
N GLU A 302 -2.02 -2.95 13.45
CA GLU A 302 -2.42 -3.68 14.67
C GLU A 302 -1.23 -4.04 15.55
N ALA A 303 -0.11 -4.47 14.96
CA ALA A 303 1.12 -4.77 15.71
C ALA A 303 1.66 -3.52 16.41
N VAL A 304 1.65 -2.36 15.76
CA VAL A 304 2.04 -1.09 16.36
C VAL A 304 1.04 -0.65 17.45
N LYS A 305 -0.28 -0.76 17.18
CA LYS A 305 -1.33 -0.46 18.17
C LYS A 305 -1.21 -1.29 19.44
N LYS A 306 -0.79 -2.55 19.35
CA LYS A 306 -0.53 -3.43 20.51
C LYS A 306 0.63 -2.95 21.40
N LEU A 307 1.56 -2.15 20.86
CA LEU A 307 2.66 -1.56 21.64
C LEU A 307 2.26 -0.26 22.34
N LEU A 308 1.22 0.44 21.88
CA LEU A 308 0.80 1.73 22.46
C LEU A 308 0.48 1.65 23.97
N PRO A 309 -0.21 0.62 24.49
CA PRO A 309 -0.42 0.48 25.93
C PRO A 309 0.88 0.34 26.73
N VAL A 310 1.90 -0.33 26.16
CA VAL A 310 3.22 -0.48 26.79
C VAL A 310 3.94 0.86 26.84
N PHE A 311 3.91 1.62 25.74
CA PHE A 311 4.49 2.97 25.72
C PHE A 311 3.81 3.90 26.71
N ARG A 312 2.47 3.84 26.83
CA ARG A 312 1.71 4.62 27.82
C ARG A 312 2.09 4.32 29.27
N GLN A 313 2.65 3.14 29.56
CA GLN A 313 3.17 2.80 30.89
C GLN A 313 4.62 3.24 31.12
N GLN A 314 5.40 3.39 30.04
CA GLN A 314 6.82 3.77 30.10
C GLN A 314 7.03 5.28 30.06
N ILE A 315 6.12 6.02 29.42
CA ILE A 315 6.18 7.49 29.37
C ILE A 315 5.56 8.10 30.64
N PRO A 316 6.06 9.26 31.10
CA PRO A 316 5.45 10.00 32.20
C PRO A 316 3.97 10.31 31.95
N PRO A 317 3.10 10.33 32.98
CA PRO A 317 1.68 10.65 32.85
C PRO A 317 1.40 12.06 32.28
N SER A 318 2.39 12.94 32.31
CA SER A 318 2.34 14.27 31.71
C SER A 318 2.42 14.26 30.18
N ILE A 319 2.82 13.15 29.57
CA ILE A 319 2.87 12.96 28.12
C ILE A 319 1.63 12.19 27.67
N ARG A 320 0.81 12.81 26.82
CA ARG A 320 -0.34 12.20 26.18
C ARG A 320 0.06 11.67 24.81
N MET A 321 -0.36 10.44 24.51
CA MET A 321 -0.17 9.80 23.22
C MET A 321 -1.52 9.43 22.60
N ALA A 322 -1.79 9.96 21.41
CA ALA A 322 -3.02 9.69 20.66
C ALA A 322 -2.70 9.19 19.24
N VAL A 323 -3.66 8.49 18.62
CA VAL A 323 -3.61 8.11 17.21
C VAL A 323 -4.41 9.16 16.45
N LEU A 324 -3.77 9.92 15.56
CA LEU A 324 -4.40 10.96 14.76
C LEU A 324 -5.10 10.38 13.53
N VAL A 325 -4.42 9.46 12.83
CA VAL A 325 -4.91 8.85 11.60
C VAL A 325 -4.54 7.37 11.62
N ASP A 326 -5.51 6.51 11.31
CA ASP A 326 -5.34 5.07 11.19
C ASP A 326 -5.93 4.58 9.87
N ARG A 327 -5.07 4.35 8.87
CA ARG A 327 -5.49 3.85 7.56
C ARG A 327 -6.02 2.42 7.59
N SER A 328 -5.65 1.64 8.60
CA SER A 328 -6.12 0.25 8.71
C SER A 328 -7.64 0.15 8.88
N LEU A 329 -8.29 1.20 9.41
CA LEU A 329 -9.74 1.25 9.57
C LEU A 329 -10.46 1.35 8.23
N SER A 330 -10.06 2.30 7.37
CA SER A 330 -10.66 2.46 6.03
C SER A 330 -10.46 1.19 5.20
N ILE A 331 -9.23 0.65 5.16
CA ILE A 331 -8.92 -0.59 4.44
C ILE A 331 -9.78 -1.76 4.94
N ARG A 332 -9.94 -1.90 6.26
CA ARG A 332 -10.75 -2.97 6.85
C ARG A 332 -12.24 -2.80 6.55
N ASN A 333 -12.74 -1.58 6.54
CA ASN A 333 -14.13 -1.29 6.18
C ASN A 333 -14.37 -1.61 4.70
N SER A 334 -13.53 -1.12 3.79
CA SER A 334 -13.59 -1.44 2.36
C SER A 334 -13.53 -2.95 2.12
N PHE A 335 -12.61 -3.66 2.79
CA PHE A 335 -12.52 -5.12 2.70
C PHE A 335 -13.81 -5.81 3.16
N ASN A 336 -14.39 -5.40 4.30
CA ASN A 336 -15.64 -5.96 4.82
C ASN A 336 -16.82 -5.67 3.88
N ASP A 337 -16.89 -4.47 3.31
CA ASP A 337 -17.95 -4.07 2.38
C ASP A 337 -17.89 -4.87 1.09
N VAL A 338 -16.68 -5.11 0.56
CA VAL A 338 -16.52 -5.95 -0.63
C VAL A 338 -16.78 -7.42 -0.31
N GLN A 339 -16.38 -7.91 0.85
CA GLN A 339 -16.74 -9.27 1.31
C GLN A 339 -18.26 -9.43 1.41
N PHE A 340 -18.96 -8.45 2.01
CA PHE A 340 -20.41 -8.43 2.06
C PHE A 340 -21.02 -8.42 0.66
N THR A 341 -20.52 -7.55 -0.23
CA THR A 341 -20.98 -7.45 -1.61
C THR A 341 -20.77 -8.73 -2.40
N MET A 342 -19.65 -9.44 -2.19
CA MET A 342 -19.37 -10.73 -2.80
C MET A 342 -20.35 -11.80 -2.34
N VAL A 343 -20.62 -11.88 -1.03
CA VAL A 343 -21.61 -12.82 -0.47
C VAL A 343 -23.03 -12.49 -0.93
N LEU A 344 -23.40 -11.20 -0.95
CA LEU A 344 -24.69 -10.74 -1.46
C LEU A 344 -24.85 -11.06 -2.94
N SER A 345 -23.82 -10.83 -3.76
CA SER A 345 -23.82 -11.14 -5.19
C SER A 345 -23.99 -12.64 -5.42
N LEU A 346 -23.27 -13.47 -4.66
CA LEU A 346 -23.42 -14.92 -4.72
C LEU A 346 -24.84 -15.34 -4.33
N ALA A 347 -25.40 -14.78 -3.25
CA ALA A 347 -26.75 -15.08 -2.79
C ALA A 347 -27.82 -14.66 -3.82
N LEU A 348 -27.66 -13.48 -4.44
CA LEU A 348 -28.54 -12.99 -5.50
C LEU A 348 -28.48 -13.88 -6.74
N VAL A 349 -27.29 -14.30 -7.15
CA VAL A 349 -27.14 -15.24 -8.27
C VAL A 349 -27.82 -16.57 -7.97
N VAL A 350 -27.58 -17.15 -6.80
CA VAL A 350 -28.23 -18.39 -6.37
C VAL A 350 -29.75 -18.23 -6.35
N MET A 351 -30.26 -17.08 -5.88
CA MET A 351 -31.69 -16.75 -5.91
C MET A 351 -32.24 -16.68 -7.33
N VAL A 352 -31.54 -16.03 -8.27
CA VAL A 352 -31.95 -15.96 -9.67
C VAL A 352 -31.99 -17.37 -10.27
N ILE A 353 -30.95 -18.18 -10.08
CA ILE A 353 -30.91 -19.57 -10.54
C ILE A 353 -32.07 -20.38 -9.94
N PHE A 354 -32.41 -20.16 -8.67
CA PHE A 354 -33.56 -20.78 -8.02
C PHE A 354 -34.87 -20.42 -8.69
N ILE A 355 -35.07 -19.13 -9.03
CA ILE A 355 -36.29 -18.65 -9.70
C ILE A 355 -36.45 -19.26 -11.09
N PHE A 356 -35.36 -19.43 -11.83
CA PHE A 356 -35.36 -20.03 -13.18
C PHE A 356 -35.55 -21.54 -13.14
N LEU A 357 -34.75 -22.28 -12.36
CA LEU A 357 -34.78 -23.74 -12.36
C LEU A 357 -35.88 -24.33 -11.47
N ARG A 358 -36.37 -23.57 -10.48
CA ARG A 358 -37.45 -23.92 -9.52
C ARG A 358 -37.25 -25.27 -8.82
N ASN A 359 -36.02 -25.76 -8.78
CA ASN A 359 -35.64 -27.06 -8.24
C ASN A 359 -34.42 -26.88 -7.35
N LEU A 360 -34.63 -26.98 -6.03
CA LEU A 360 -33.60 -26.83 -5.01
C LEU A 360 -32.37 -27.70 -5.28
N ARG A 361 -32.53 -28.90 -5.87
CA ARG A 361 -31.41 -29.80 -6.17
C ARG A 361 -30.59 -29.34 -7.36
N ALA A 362 -31.25 -28.86 -8.42
CA ALA A 362 -30.57 -28.31 -9.58
C ALA A 362 -29.86 -26.99 -9.20
N THR A 363 -30.51 -26.13 -8.42
CA THR A 363 -29.92 -24.89 -7.90
C THR A 363 -28.74 -25.14 -6.96
N ALA A 364 -28.74 -26.23 -6.18
CA ALA A 364 -27.61 -26.57 -5.32
C ALA A 364 -26.31 -26.79 -6.10
N ILE A 365 -26.38 -27.23 -7.37
CA ILE A 365 -25.20 -27.56 -8.16
C ILE A 365 -24.36 -26.29 -8.46
N PRO A 366 -24.90 -25.21 -9.07
CA PRO A 366 -24.18 -23.95 -9.21
C PRO A 366 -23.85 -23.31 -7.86
N SER A 367 -24.73 -23.46 -6.87
CA SER A 367 -24.51 -22.90 -5.52
C SER A 367 -23.25 -23.46 -4.84
N LEU A 368 -22.87 -24.70 -5.15
CA LEU A 368 -21.59 -25.25 -4.72
C LEU A 368 -20.47 -24.84 -5.67
N ALA A 369 -20.64 -25.01 -6.99
CA ALA A 369 -19.59 -24.76 -7.98
C ALA A 369 -19.00 -23.34 -7.89
N LEU A 370 -19.84 -22.34 -7.64
CA LEU A 370 -19.45 -20.93 -7.59
C LEU A 370 -18.42 -20.61 -6.48
N PRO A 371 -18.68 -20.91 -5.19
CA PRO A 371 -17.68 -20.79 -4.14
C PRO A 371 -16.38 -21.54 -4.42
N PHE A 372 -16.43 -22.76 -4.98
CA PHE A 372 -15.22 -23.53 -5.27
C PHE A 372 -14.32 -22.82 -6.28
N SER A 373 -14.90 -22.18 -7.29
CA SER A 373 -14.13 -21.41 -8.28
C SER A 373 -13.46 -20.21 -7.64
N VAL A 374 -14.20 -19.42 -6.85
CA VAL A 374 -13.65 -18.24 -6.14
C VAL A 374 -12.56 -18.64 -5.15
N VAL A 375 -12.81 -19.68 -4.34
CA VAL A 375 -11.83 -20.18 -3.37
C VAL A 375 -10.59 -20.74 -4.07
N GLY A 376 -10.77 -21.43 -5.20
CA GLY A 376 -9.66 -21.88 -6.03
C GLY A 376 -8.79 -20.73 -6.51
N THR A 377 -9.37 -19.59 -6.89
CA THR A 377 -8.63 -18.39 -7.34
C THR A 377 -7.66 -17.89 -6.29
N PHE A 378 -8.01 -17.93 -4.99
CA PHE A 378 -7.10 -17.53 -3.93
C PHE A 378 -5.78 -18.32 -3.95
N SER A 379 -5.82 -19.59 -4.37
CA SER A 379 -4.60 -20.42 -4.50
C SER A 379 -3.64 -19.83 -5.54
N VAL A 380 -4.16 -19.38 -6.68
CA VAL A 380 -3.35 -18.77 -7.74
C VAL A 380 -2.82 -17.41 -7.29
N MET A 381 -3.66 -16.61 -6.65
CA MET A 381 -3.25 -15.31 -6.10
C MET A 381 -2.10 -15.46 -5.11
N ALA A 382 -2.16 -16.45 -4.21
CA ALA A 382 -1.11 -16.68 -3.22
C ALA A 382 0.21 -17.13 -3.86
N ILE A 383 0.16 -17.99 -4.90
CA ILE A 383 1.36 -18.41 -5.64
C ILE A 383 2.00 -17.23 -6.37
N MET A 384 1.20 -16.27 -6.86
CA MET A 384 1.68 -15.06 -7.53
C MET A 384 2.09 -13.95 -6.57
N GLY A 385 1.90 -14.13 -5.26
CA GLY A 385 2.24 -13.13 -4.24
C GLY A 385 1.32 -11.91 -4.23
N TYR A 386 0.08 -12.04 -4.72
CA TYR A 386 -0.89 -10.94 -4.73
C TYR A 386 -1.57 -10.74 -3.38
N THR A 387 -2.20 -9.59 -3.21
CA THR A 387 -2.96 -9.23 -2.01
C THR A 387 -4.46 -9.27 -2.28
N LEU A 388 -5.26 -9.24 -1.21
CA LEU A 388 -6.67 -8.90 -1.26
C LEU A 388 -6.79 -7.38 -1.16
N ASP A 389 -6.84 -6.74 -2.32
CA ASP A 389 -6.97 -5.31 -2.54
C ASP A 389 -8.26 -4.98 -3.30
N ASN A 390 -8.58 -3.70 -3.44
CA ASN A 390 -9.82 -3.28 -4.09
C ASN A 390 -9.91 -3.75 -5.56
N LEU A 391 -8.80 -3.82 -6.30
CA LEU A 391 -8.80 -4.27 -7.69
C LEU A 391 -8.93 -5.80 -7.80
N SER A 392 -8.19 -6.57 -7.00
CA SER A 392 -8.32 -8.03 -7.00
C SER A 392 -9.68 -8.49 -6.49
N LEU A 393 -10.25 -7.85 -5.46
CA LEU A 393 -11.60 -8.13 -5.01
C LEU A 393 -12.66 -7.74 -6.04
N MET A 394 -12.52 -6.59 -6.72
CA MET A 394 -13.38 -6.22 -7.84
C MET A 394 -13.31 -7.26 -8.98
N ALA A 395 -12.11 -7.76 -9.29
CA ALA A 395 -11.92 -8.84 -10.26
C ALA A 395 -12.70 -10.10 -9.85
N LEU A 396 -12.66 -10.49 -8.57
CA LEU A 396 -13.43 -11.62 -8.05
C LEU A 396 -14.94 -11.39 -8.15
N VAL A 397 -15.45 -10.22 -7.76
CA VAL A 397 -16.88 -9.89 -7.86
C VAL A 397 -17.35 -9.92 -9.32
N LEU A 398 -16.60 -9.31 -10.24
CA LEU A 398 -16.91 -9.37 -11.68
C LEU A 398 -16.80 -10.80 -12.23
N SER A 399 -15.84 -11.58 -11.73
CA SER A 399 -15.67 -12.98 -12.14
C SER A 399 -16.87 -13.84 -11.81
N ILE A 400 -17.64 -13.52 -10.74
CA ILE A 400 -18.87 -14.27 -10.41
C ILE A 400 -19.78 -14.33 -11.63
N GLY A 401 -20.00 -13.21 -12.34
CA GLY A 401 -20.84 -13.22 -13.55
C GLY A 401 -20.38 -14.22 -14.61
N PHE A 402 -19.06 -14.27 -14.87
CA PHE A 402 -18.48 -15.21 -15.83
C PHE A 402 -18.50 -16.66 -15.35
N VAL A 403 -18.24 -16.89 -14.06
CA VAL A 403 -18.19 -18.23 -13.45
C VAL A 403 -19.58 -18.89 -13.48
N VAL A 404 -20.62 -18.07 -13.30
CA VAL A 404 -22.02 -18.50 -13.29
C VAL A 404 -22.47 -19.01 -14.64
N ASP A 405 -22.10 -18.32 -15.71
CA ASP A 405 -22.52 -18.66 -17.07
C ASP A 405 -22.07 -20.08 -17.45
N ASP A 406 -20.80 -20.42 -17.20
CA ASP A 406 -20.27 -21.76 -17.47
C ASP A 406 -21.02 -22.87 -16.72
N ALA A 407 -21.34 -22.63 -15.45
CA ALA A 407 -22.05 -23.61 -14.62
C ALA A 407 -23.53 -23.76 -15.01
N ILE A 408 -24.19 -22.64 -15.35
CA ILE A 408 -25.58 -22.63 -15.79
C ILE A 408 -25.71 -23.33 -17.14
N VAL A 409 -24.92 -22.95 -18.14
CA VAL A 409 -25.00 -23.53 -19.50
C VAL A 409 -24.79 -25.05 -19.46
N MET A 410 -23.84 -25.54 -18.65
CA MET A 410 -23.62 -26.98 -18.47
C MET A 410 -24.81 -27.67 -17.78
N LEU A 411 -25.30 -27.10 -16.68
CA LEU A 411 -26.44 -27.63 -15.96
C LEU A 411 -27.71 -27.66 -16.82
N GLU A 412 -28.04 -26.56 -17.48
CA GLU A 412 -29.26 -26.38 -18.26
C GLU A 412 -29.33 -27.37 -19.42
N ASN A 413 -28.22 -27.60 -20.13
CA ASN A 413 -28.23 -28.59 -21.21
C ASN A 413 -28.38 -30.03 -20.67
N ILE A 414 -27.79 -30.35 -19.52
CA ILE A 414 -27.97 -31.67 -18.89
C ILE A 414 -29.41 -31.85 -18.42
N VAL A 415 -30.00 -30.82 -17.80
CA VAL A 415 -31.41 -30.81 -17.37
C VAL A 415 -32.33 -30.95 -18.58
N ARG A 416 -32.05 -30.28 -19.70
CA ARG A 416 -32.81 -30.41 -20.94
C ARG A 416 -32.85 -31.86 -21.45
N HIS A 417 -31.71 -32.55 -21.50
CA HIS A 417 -31.68 -33.98 -21.87
C HIS A 417 -32.40 -34.86 -20.86
N HIS A 418 -32.33 -34.50 -19.57
CA HIS A 418 -33.05 -35.20 -18.54
C HIS A 418 -34.58 -35.06 -18.68
N GLU A 419 -35.07 -33.87 -19.05
CA GLU A 419 -36.49 -33.60 -19.33
C GLU A 419 -36.97 -34.29 -20.61
N MET A 420 -36.08 -34.55 -21.57
CA MET A 420 -36.34 -35.38 -22.76
C MET A 420 -36.46 -36.89 -22.43
N GLY A 421 -36.30 -37.28 -21.16
CA GLY A 421 -36.53 -38.65 -20.68
C GLY A 421 -35.26 -39.48 -20.44
N GLU A 422 -34.07 -38.92 -20.62
CA GLU A 422 -32.80 -39.63 -20.39
C GLU A 422 -32.53 -39.83 -18.88
N ALA A 423 -31.92 -40.96 -18.51
CA ALA A 423 -31.53 -41.20 -17.12
C ALA A 423 -30.45 -40.18 -16.68
N PRO A 424 -30.37 -39.77 -15.39
CA PRO A 424 -29.48 -38.70 -14.94
C PRO A 424 -28.00 -38.84 -15.35
N VAL A 425 -27.46 -40.06 -15.34
CA VAL A 425 -26.07 -40.33 -15.75
C VAL A 425 -25.90 -40.22 -17.26
N GLU A 426 -26.88 -40.70 -18.03
CA GLU A 426 -26.86 -40.63 -19.49
C GLU A 426 -27.04 -39.19 -19.98
N ALA A 427 -28.00 -38.47 -19.41
CA ALA A 427 -28.21 -37.04 -19.62
C ALA A 427 -26.95 -36.22 -19.30
N ALA A 428 -26.25 -36.54 -18.21
CA ALA A 428 -25.01 -35.87 -17.85
C ALA A 428 -23.89 -36.12 -18.87
N VAL A 429 -23.70 -37.37 -19.33
CA VAL A 429 -22.67 -37.71 -20.34
C VAL A 429 -23.01 -37.10 -21.70
N ARG A 430 -24.26 -37.23 -22.16
CA ARG A 430 -24.67 -36.71 -23.46
C ARG A 430 -24.72 -35.18 -23.47
N GLY A 431 -25.31 -34.60 -22.44
CA GLY A 431 -25.39 -33.16 -22.25
C GLY A 431 -24.02 -32.51 -22.13
N SER A 432 -23.11 -33.05 -21.31
CA SER A 432 -21.75 -32.50 -21.18
C SER A 432 -20.97 -32.65 -22.49
N GLY A 433 -21.13 -33.76 -23.21
CA GLY A 433 -20.42 -34.01 -24.46
C GLY A 433 -20.73 -33.02 -25.59
N GLN A 434 -21.91 -32.41 -25.58
CA GLN A 434 -22.31 -31.42 -26.59
C GLN A 434 -21.68 -30.03 -26.37
N ILE A 435 -21.51 -29.63 -25.12
CA ILE A 435 -21.08 -28.27 -24.75
C ILE A 435 -19.67 -28.20 -24.21
N ALA A 436 -19.03 -29.33 -23.87
CA ALA A 436 -17.69 -29.32 -23.29
C ALA A 436 -16.69 -28.53 -24.15
N PHE A 437 -16.74 -28.70 -25.49
CA PHE A 437 -15.89 -27.93 -26.40
C PHE A 437 -16.24 -26.43 -26.40
N THR A 438 -17.54 -26.11 -26.38
CA THR A 438 -18.01 -24.72 -26.34
C THR A 438 -17.56 -24.02 -25.07
N ILE A 439 -17.67 -24.66 -23.90
CA ILE A 439 -17.18 -24.09 -22.63
C ILE A 439 -15.68 -23.88 -22.69
N VAL A 440 -14.89 -24.89 -23.08
CA VAL A 440 -13.42 -24.72 -23.21
C VAL A 440 -13.08 -23.54 -24.14
N SER A 441 -13.76 -23.43 -25.28
CA SER A 441 -13.54 -22.37 -26.26
C SER A 441 -13.92 -20.99 -25.70
N MET A 442 -15.06 -20.86 -25.03
CA MET A 442 -15.52 -19.61 -24.42
C MET A 442 -14.60 -19.19 -23.27
N THR A 443 -14.27 -20.11 -22.35
CA THR A 443 -13.36 -19.85 -21.23
C THR A 443 -11.99 -19.38 -21.73
N LEU A 444 -11.41 -20.06 -22.74
CA LEU A 444 -10.10 -19.69 -23.28
C LEU A 444 -10.13 -18.37 -24.07
N SER A 445 -11.23 -18.12 -24.80
CA SER A 445 -11.43 -16.86 -25.52
C SER A 445 -11.57 -15.68 -24.56
N LEU A 446 -12.31 -15.87 -23.46
CA LEU A 446 -12.48 -14.85 -22.43
C LEU A 446 -11.17 -14.58 -21.69
N ALA A 447 -10.40 -15.62 -21.37
CA ALA A 447 -9.04 -15.46 -20.86
C ALA A 447 -8.15 -14.68 -21.84
N ALA A 448 -8.28 -14.93 -23.14
CA ALA A 448 -7.51 -14.24 -24.18
C ALA A 448 -7.82 -12.74 -24.28
N VAL A 449 -9.04 -12.30 -23.95
CA VAL A 449 -9.42 -10.88 -23.91
C VAL A 449 -8.58 -10.10 -22.89
N PHE A 450 -8.10 -10.74 -21.82
CA PHE A 450 -7.27 -10.09 -20.79
C PHE A 450 -5.77 -10.14 -21.10
N ILE A 451 -5.32 -10.91 -22.10
CA ILE A 451 -3.90 -11.00 -22.47
C ILE A 451 -3.28 -9.63 -22.78
N PRO A 452 -3.91 -8.74 -23.57
CA PRO A 452 -3.34 -7.41 -23.85
C PRO A 452 -3.08 -6.59 -22.58
N VAL A 453 -3.91 -6.76 -21.53
CA VAL A 453 -3.74 -6.07 -20.25
C VAL A 453 -2.45 -6.53 -19.54
N LEU A 454 -2.08 -7.80 -19.67
CA LEU A 454 -0.84 -8.34 -19.10
C LEU A 454 0.43 -7.75 -19.74
N PHE A 455 0.32 -7.31 -21.00
CA PHE A 455 1.39 -6.67 -21.77
C PHE A 455 1.42 -5.15 -21.63
N MET A 456 0.49 -4.54 -20.89
CA MET A 456 0.58 -3.11 -20.57
C MET A 456 1.83 -2.84 -19.72
N GLY A 457 2.61 -1.84 -20.13
CA GLY A 457 3.80 -1.39 -19.40
C GLY A 457 3.49 -0.37 -18.31
N GLY A 458 4.51 -0.03 -17.53
CA GLY A 458 4.45 1.03 -16.52
C GLY A 458 3.52 0.74 -15.34
N ILE A 459 3.05 1.82 -14.71
CA ILE A 459 2.24 1.80 -13.48
C ILE A 459 0.88 1.15 -13.74
N LEU A 460 0.24 1.56 -14.85
CA LEU A 460 -1.05 1.02 -15.30
C LEU A 460 -0.95 -0.50 -15.49
N GLY A 461 0.12 -0.96 -16.13
CA GLY A 461 0.39 -2.38 -16.32
C GLY A 461 0.48 -3.15 -15.02
N ARG A 462 1.20 -2.63 -14.01
CA ARG A 462 1.32 -3.30 -12.71
C ARG A 462 0.00 -3.32 -11.93
N LEU A 463 -0.74 -2.21 -11.89
CA LEU A 463 -2.04 -2.14 -11.20
C LEU A 463 -3.06 -3.10 -11.83
N PHE A 464 -3.17 -3.10 -13.16
CA PHE A 464 -4.13 -3.97 -13.85
C PHE A 464 -3.65 -5.41 -14.03
N ARG A 465 -2.37 -5.72 -13.80
CA ARG A 465 -1.86 -7.09 -13.87
C ARG A 465 -2.49 -7.98 -12.80
N GLU A 466 -2.57 -7.50 -11.56
CA GLU A 466 -3.21 -8.26 -10.47
C GLU A 466 -4.69 -8.48 -10.78
N PHE A 467 -5.39 -7.44 -11.25
CA PHE A 467 -6.78 -7.53 -11.73
C PHE A 467 -6.94 -8.57 -12.84
N ALA A 468 -6.15 -8.47 -13.91
CA ALA A 468 -6.25 -9.31 -15.11
C ALA A 468 -5.92 -10.78 -14.82
N ILE A 469 -4.91 -11.05 -13.99
CA ILE A 469 -4.55 -12.43 -13.62
C ILE A 469 -5.61 -13.01 -12.68
N THR A 470 -6.12 -12.23 -11.73
CA THR A 470 -7.16 -12.69 -10.80
C THR A 470 -8.43 -13.09 -11.54
N ILE A 471 -8.92 -12.25 -12.46
CA ILE A 471 -10.13 -12.58 -13.24
C ILE A 471 -9.88 -13.76 -14.18
N THR A 472 -8.71 -13.80 -14.85
CA THR A 472 -8.35 -14.90 -15.74
C THR A 472 -8.25 -16.23 -14.99
N ALA A 473 -7.63 -16.23 -13.80
CA ALA A 473 -7.55 -17.39 -12.94
C ALA A 473 -8.95 -17.86 -12.49
N ALA A 474 -9.82 -16.94 -12.09
CA ALA A 474 -11.19 -17.26 -11.71
C ALA A 474 -11.98 -17.89 -12.87
N ILE A 475 -11.84 -17.35 -14.09
CA ILE A 475 -12.47 -17.88 -15.30
C ILE A 475 -11.93 -19.28 -15.64
N LEU A 476 -10.61 -19.47 -15.63
CA LEU A 476 -10.00 -20.77 -15.95
C LEU A 476 -10.37 -21.84 -14.93
N ILE A 477 -10.33 -21.51 -13.64
CA ILE A 477 -10.75 -22.42 -12.56
C ILE A 477 -12.24 -22.71 -12.69
N SER A 478 -13.07 -21.71 -13.01
CA SER A 478 -14.49 -21.92 -13.31
C SER A 478 -14.71 -22.93 -14.43
N GLY A 479 -14.02 -22.78 -15.56
CA GLY A 479 -14.13 -23.73 -16.66
C GLY A 479 -13.77 -25.15 -16.24
N VAL A 480 -12.71 -25.31 -15.42
CA VAL A 480 -12.34 -26.61 -14.83
C VAL A 480 -13.44 -27.14 -13.92
N VAL A 481 -13.96 -26.33 -12.99
CA VAL A 481 -15.03 -26.73 -12.06
C VAL A 481 -16.30 -27.09 -12.82
N SER A 482 -16.68 -26.31 -13.84
CA SER A 482 -17.86 -26.58 -14.67
C SER A 482 -17.70 -27.88 -15.45
N LEU A 483 -16.56 -28.14 -16.07
CA LEU A 483 -16.32 -29.38 -16.85
C LEU A 483 -16.18 -30.63 -15.97
N THR A 484 -15.96 -30.48 -14.67
CA THR A 484 -15.67 -31.60 -13.75
C THR A 484 -16.77 -31.81 -12.71
N LEU A 485 -16.97 -30.85 -11.81
CA LEU A 485 -17.87 -30.93 -10.66
C LEU A 485 -19.34 -30.88 -11.09
N THR A 486 -19.71 -29.93 -11.95
CA THR A 486 -21.10 -29.72 -12.38
C THR A 486 -21.72 -30.99 -12.99
N PRO A 487 -21.14 -31.62 -14.04
CA PRO A 487 -21.73 -32.81 -14.65
C PRO A 487 -21.73 -34.02 -13.70
N MET A 488 -20.73 -34.14 -12.84
CA MET A 488 -20.68 -35.20 -11.82
C MET A 488 -21.83 -35.03 -10.82
N LEU A 489 -22.06 -33.82 -10.30
CA LEU A 489 -23.18 -33.54 -9.41
C LEU A 489 -24.52 -33.74 -10.12
N CYS A 490 -24.68 -33.29 -11.37
CA CYS A 490 -25.88 -33.53 -12.16
C CYS A 490 -26.21 -35.02 -12.24
N SER A 491 -25.23 -35.86 -12.54
CA SER A 491 -25.43 -37.32 -12.69
C SER A 491 -25.96 -38.01 -11.43
N ARG A 492 -25.81 -37.40 -10.25
CA ARG A 492 -26.11 -38.02 -8.94
C ARG A 492 -27.21 -37.32 -8.16
N PHE A 493 -27.31 -36.00 -8.27
CA PHE A 493 -28.28 -35.18 -7.52
C PHE A 493 -29.57 -34.92 -8.31
N LEU A 494 -29.56 -35.03 -9.64
CA LEU A 494 -30.78 -35.03 -10.44
C LEU A 494 -31.57 -36.32 -10.16
N LYS A 495 -32.85 -36.16 -9.80
CA LYS A 495 -33.74 -37.28 -9.53
C LYS A 495 -34.39 -37.68 -10.85
N SER A 496 -34.39 -38.97 -11.20
CA SER A 496 -35.11 -39.45 -12.38
C SER A 496 -36.55 -38.94 -12.36
N ALA A 497 -36.97 -38.32 -13.46
CA ALA A 497 -38.30 -37.75 -13.66
C ALA A 497 -39.40 -38.83 -13.54
N THR A 498 -39.73 -39.24 -12.31
CA THR A 498 -41.00 -39.89 -12.04
C THR A 498 -42.06 -38.81 -12.21
N HIS A 499 -42.80 -38.88 -13.31
CA HIS A 499 -44.03 -38.13 -13.55
C HIS A 499 -44.86 -38.02 -12.26
N ARG A 500 -44.82 -36.86 -11.59
CA ARG A 500 -45.78 -36.43 -10.57
C ARG A 500 -45.94 -34.92 -10.71
N ALA A 501 -47.06 -34.46 -11.25
CA ALA A 501 -48.39 -34.35 -10.62
C ALA A 501 -48.55 -32.98 -9.96
N ASN A 502 -49.38 -32.15 -10.60
CA ASN A 502 -49.91 -30.86 -10.18
C ASN A 502 -48.88 -29.81 -9.68
N PRO A 503 -48.31 -29.00 -10.59
CA PRO A 503 -47.63 -27.79 -10.22
C PRO A 503 -48.56 -26.86 -9.41
N GLY A 504 -48.04 -26.33 -8.28
CA GLY A 504 -48.76 -25.41 -7.41
C GLY A 504 -49.20 -24.13 -8.16
N ARG A 505 -50.18 -23.39 -7.61
CA ARG A 505 -50.76 -22.20 -8.26
C ARG A 505 -49.72 -21.15 -8.67
N LEU A 506 -48.68 -20.96 -7.84
CA LEU A 506 -47.58 -20.04 -8.13
C LEU A 506 -46.77 -20.51 -9.36
N LEU A 507 -46.51 -21.81 -9.46
CA LEU A 507 -45.69 -22.40 -10.53
C LEU A 507 -46.37 -22.27 -11.91
N ARG A 508 -47.70 -22.48 -11.95
CA ARG A 508 -48.51 -22.29 -13.16
C ARG A 508 -48.60 -20.83 -13.60
N ALA A 509 -48.73 -19.90 -12.65
CA ALA A 509 -48.73 -18.48 -12.96
C ALA A 509 -47.39 -18.06 -13.59
N THR A 510 -46.28 -18.58 -13.08
CA THR A 510 -44.97 -18.30 -13.64
C THR A 510 -44.72 -18.99 -14.98
N GLU A 511 -45.17 -20.22 -15.21
CA GLU A 511 -45.13 -20.86 -16.54
C GLU A 511 -45.87 -20.02 -17.60
N TRP A 512 -47.08 -19.56 -17.29
CA TRP A 512 -47.86 -18.72 -18.20
C TRP A 512 -47.15 -17.40 -18.57
N ILE A 513 -46.45 -16.78 -17.61
CA ILE A 513 -45.65 -15.57 -17.88
C ILE A 513 -44.47 -15.90 -18.80
N PHE A 514 -43.76 -17.00 -18.55
CA PHE A 514 -42.61 -17.41 -19.37
C PHE A 514 -43.02 -17.75 -20.79
N ASP A 515 -44.10 -18.51 -20.97
CA ASP A 515 -44.64 -18.86 -22.30
C ASP A 515 -45.06 -17.59 -23.05
N GLY A 516 -45.75 -16.66 -22.37
CA GLY A 516 -46.11 -15.37 -22.95
C GLY A 516 -44.91 -14.53 -23.37
N MET A 517 -43.83 -14.50 -22.57
CA MET A 517 -42.58 -13.81 -22.93
C MET A 517 -41.90 -14.47 -24.13
N LEU A 518 -41.91 -15.81 -24.22
CA LEU A 518 -41.32 -16.56 -25.32
C LEU A 518 -42.07 -16.33 -26.63
N ASP A 519 -43.40 -16.30 -26.59
CA ASP A 519 -44.24 -15.98 -27.76
C ASP A 519 -43.98 -14.54 -28.26
N ILE A 520 -43.86 -13.57 -27.35
CA ILE A 520 -43.51 -12.19 -27.69
C ILE A 520 -42.11 -12.14 -28.31
N TYR A 521 -41.15 -12.87 -27.74
CA TYR A 521 -39.80 -12.95 -28.28
C TYR A 521 -39.79 -13.56 -29.69
N ASP A 522 -40.50 -14.66 -29.94
CA ASP A 522 -40.58 -15.27 -31.27
C ASP A 522 -41.20 -14.31 -32.28
N HIS A 523 -42.30 -13.64 -31.92
CA HIS A 523 -42.97 -12.70 -32.81
C HIS A 523 -42.09 -11.49 -33.17
N THR A 524 -41.39 -10.94 -32.17
CA THR A 524 -40.48 -9.80 -32.37
C THR A 524 -39.22 -10.20 -33.13
N LEU A 525 -38.66 -11.38 -32.88
CA LEU A 525 -37.52 -11.92 -33.62
C LEU A 525 -37.86 -12.12 -35.10
N GLN A 526 -39.02 -12.71 -35.41
CA GLN A 526 -39.48 -12.86 -36.79
C GLN A 526 -39.66 -11.51 -37.48
N TRP A 527 -40.18 -10.50 -36.78
CA TRP A 527 -40.30 -9.14 -37.32
C TRP A 527 -38.94 -8.54 -37.67
N VAL A 528 -37.95 -8.66 -36.77
CA VAL A 528 -36.56 -8.21 -36.99
C VAL A 528 -35.92 -8.95 -38.17
N LEU A 529 -36.06 -10.28 -38.24
CA LEU A 529 -35.51 -11.10 -39.31
C LEU A 529 -36.15 -10.84 -40.68
N ARG A 530 -37.39 -10.35 -40.73
CA ARG A 530 -38.06 -9.88 -41.97
C ARG A 530 -37.54 -8.51 -42.41
N HIS A 531 -37.16 -7.63 -41.47
CA HIS A 531 -36.66 -6.28 -41.74
C HIS A 531 -35.13 -6.18 -41.61
N ARG A 532 -34.40 -7.10 -42.25
CA ARG A 532 -32.93 -7.17 -42.19
C ARG A 532 -32.18 -5.87 -42.52
N PRO A 533 -32.49 -5.13 -43.62
CA PRO A 533 -31.74 -3.93 -43.96
C PRO A 533 -31.95 -2.81 -42.92
N LEU A 534 -33.17 -2.67 -42.38
CA LEU A 534 -33.47 -1.72 -41.32
C LEU A 534 -32.77 -2.08 -40.01
N THR A 535 -32.73 -3.38 -39.68
CA THR A 535 -32.02 -3.89 -38.50
C THR A 535 -30.51 -3.64 -38.59
N LEU A 536 -29.91 -3.87 -39.77
CA LEU A 536 -28.50 -3.57 -40.03
C LEU A 536 -28.22 -2.06 -39.93
N ALA A 537 -29.08 -1.22 -40.51
CA ALA A 537 -28.95 0.23 -40.41
C ALA A 537 -29.02 0.71 -38.95
N LEU A 538 -29.95 0.16 -38.16
CA LEU A 538 -30.07 0.46 -36.73
C LEU A 538 -28.85 -0.03 -35.95
N SER A 539 -28.32 -1.21 -36.26
CA SER A 539 -27.09 -1.72 -35.63
C SER A 539 -25.88 -0.82 -35.92
N ILE A 540 -25.75 -0.32 -37.15
CA ILE A 540 -24.69 0.62 -37.53
C ILE A 540 -24.89 1.96 -36.80
N LEU A 541 -26.13 2.44 -36.69
CA LEU A 541 -26.44 3.67 -35.94
C LEU A 541 -26.06 3.53 -34.47
N ILE A 542 -26.38 2.40 -33.84
CA ILE A 542 -25.99 2.10 -32.45
C ILE A 542 -24.47 2.06 -32.34
N LEU A 543 -23.76 1.41 -33.27
CA LEU A 543 -22.30 1.38 -33.29
C LEU A 543 -21.68 2.78 -33.39
N ILE A 544 -22.22 3.65 -34.25
CA ILE A 544 -21.80 5.04 -34.39
C ILE A 544 -22.08 5.81 -33.10
N ALA A 545 -23.26 5.62 -32.49
CA ALA A 545 -23.62 6.26 -31.23
C ALA A 545 -22.70 5.82 -30.09
N THR A 546 -22.36 4.52 -30.01
CA THR A 546 -21.39 3.98 -29.05
C THR A 546 -20.00 4.58 -29.28
N GLY A 547 -19.55 4.68 -30.53
CA GLY A 547 -18.29 5.34 -30.88
C GLY A 547 -18.26 6.82 -30.50
N TYR A 548 -19.35 7.54 -30.76
CA TYR A 548 -19.51 8.94 -30.35
C TYR A 548 -19.47 9.10 -28.82
N MET A 549 -20.19 8.25 -28.09
CA MET A 549 -20.16 8.24 -26.62
C MET A 549 -18.77 7.93 -26.09
N PHE A 550 -18.06 6.94 -26.65
CA PHE A 550 -16.70 6.59 -26.25
C PHE A 550 -15.71 7.75 -26.39
N VAL A 551 -15.86 8.59 -27.42
CA VAL A 551 -15.03 9.78 -27.61
C VAL A 551 -15.42 10.91 -26.64
N ARG A 552 -16.72 11.05 -26.32
CA ARG A 552 -17.25 12.11 -25.47
C ARG A 552 -17.11 11.85 -23.96
N ILE A 553 -17.06 10.58 -23.54
CA ILE A 553 -16.95 10.22 -22.13
C ILE A 553 -15.59 10.71 -21.59
N PRO A 554 -15.58 11.50 -20.50
CA PRO A 554 -14.35 11.93 -19.86
C PRO A 554 -13.60 10.71 -19.35
N LYS A 555 -12.29 10.66 -19.63
CA LYS A 555 -11.43 9.55 -19.25
C LYS A 555 -10.74 9.91 -17.94
N GLY A 556 -11.01 9.13 -16.89
CA GLY A 556 -10.31 9.18 -15.61
C GLY A 556 -9.55 7.87 -15.36
N PHE A 557 -8.69 7.86 -14.34
CA PHE A 557 -7.92 6.67 -13.98
C PHE A 557 -8.59 5.87 -12.85
N LEU A 558 -8.53 6.42 -11.63
CA LEU A 558 -9.27 5.93 -10.48
C LEU A 558 -10.19 7.07 -10.00
N PRO A 559 -11.41 6.77 -9.55
CA PRO A 559 -12.26 7.77 -8.94
C PRO A 559 -11.64 8.24 -7.62
N ASP A 560 -11.79 9.52 -7.33
CA ASP A 560 -11.43 10.05 -6.02
C ASP A 560 -12.34 9.42 -4.96
N SER A 561 -11.74 8.88 -3.91
CA SER A 561 -12.43 8.29 -2.77
C SER A 561 -12.23 9.17 -1.54
N ASP A 562 -13.30 9.32 -0.75
CA ASP A 562 -13.21 9.99 0.53
C ASP A 562 -12.55 9.04 1.54
N ASN A 563 -11.35 9.41 1.97
CA ASN A 563 -10.58 8.68 2.99
C ASN A 563 -10.61 9.38 4.34
N ASP A 564 -11.59 10.28 4.56
CA ASP A 564 -11.73 11.10 5.76
C ASP A 564 -10.47 11.94 6.06
N GLN A 565 -9.75 12.32 5.00
CA GLN A 565 -8.50 13.06 5.05
C GLN A 565 -8.40 14.05 3.90
N ILE A 566 -8.05 15.30 4.23
CA ILE A 566 -7.70 16.34 3.27
C ILE A 566 -6.30 16.84 3.60
N MET A 567 -5.41 16.85 2.60
CA MET A 567 -4.09 17.46 2.74
C MET A 567 -4.14 18.88 2.16
N ILE A 568 -3.84 19.87 3.00
CA ILE A 568 -3.72 21.26 2.60
C ILE A 568 -2.24 21.64 2.63
N GLN A 569 -1.73 22.14 1.51
CA GLN A 569 -0.38 22.71 1.43
C GLN A 569 -0.51 24.23 1.34
N THR A 570 0.18 24.92 2.25
CA THR A 570 0.20 26.39 2.30
C THR A 570 1.50 26.91 1.71
N GLU A 571 1.41 27.75 0.68
CA GLU A 571 2.55 28.47 0.10
C GLU A 571 2.37 29.97 0.34
N ALA A 572 3.45 30.65 0.74
CA ALA A 572 3.44 32.07 1.09
C ALA A 572 4.55 32.82 0.33
N GLU A 573 4.50 34.15 0.32
CA GLU A 573 5.48 34.99 -0.37
C GLU A 573 6.91 34.72 0.11
N GLN A 574 7.86 34.73 -0.84
CA GLN A 574 9.27 34.55 -0.55
C GLN A 574 9.76 35.63 0.44
N GLY A 575 10.35 35.19 1.55
CA GLY A 575 10.85 36.08 2.61
C GLY A 575 9.89 36.28 3.79
N ILE A 576 8.71 35.64 3.78
CA ILE A 576 7.86 35.57 4.97
C ILE A 576 8.62 34.97 6.16
N SER A 577 8.44 35.55 7.35
CA SER A 577 9.06 35.01 8.56
C SER A 577 8.37 33.72 9.01
N TYR A 578 9.14 32.85 9.68
CA TYR A 578 8.61 31.62 10.27
C TYR A 578 7.44 31.87 11.25
N GLN A 579 7.50 32.97 12.01
CA GLN A 579 6.46 33.32 12.97
C GLN A 579 5.15 33.72 12.25
N GLU A 580 5.24 34.45 11.14
CA GLU A 580 4.08 34.86 10.36
C GLU A 580 3.41 33.67 9.64
N ILE A 581 4.18 32.78 9.00
CA ILE A 581 3.60 31.59 8.35
C ILE A 581 2.98 30.63 9.38
N SER A 582 3.63 30.46 10.54
CA SER A 582 3.08 29.65 11.64
C SER A 582 1.78 30.23 12.17
N ARG A 583 1.66 31.57 12.23
CA ARG A 583 0.41 32.24 12.59
C ARG A 583 -0.69 32.00 11.56
N TYR A 584 -0.37 32.09 10.26
CA TYR A 584 -1.36 31.81 9.20
C TYR A 584 -1.84 30.36 9.21
N GLN A 585 -0.98 29.40 9.58
CA GLN A 585 -1.37 27.99 9.69
C GLN A 585 -2.22 27.68 10.93
N GLN A 586 -2.24 28.57 11.93
CA GLN A 586 -3.03 28.43 13.15
C GLN A 586 -4.37 29.17 13.10
N MET A 587 -4.53 30.11 12.16
CA MET A 587 -5.79 30.83 11.91
C MET A 587 -6.69 30.01 11.00
#